data_AF-A0AA45AH14-F1
#
_entry.id   AF-A0AA45AH14-F1
#
_cell.length_a   1.000
_cell.length_b   1.000
_cell.length_c   1.000
_cell.angle_alpha   90.00
_cell.angle_beta   90.00
_cell.angle_gamma   90.00
#
_symmetry.space_group_name_H-M   'P 1'
#
loop_
_entity.id
_entity.type
_entity.pdbx_description
1 polymer ?
#
loop_
_entity_poly.entity_id
_entity_poly.type
_entity_poly.pdbx_seq_one_letter_code
_entity_poly.pdbx_strand_id
1 'polypeptide(L)'
;MKTYLDNTRTAGLFLNVNASTGATFSQAQRAAGIINEHANYMVDNGLYAIYELYPPAISGALHVQPIMGFNLTAEQLRTTVAPLFKALDDEKIPYNSGFLEYSDFYSIYHDIFEPEQAAQNGLTGGWVFTHKDMRPENQGAVADAIALALSPRSDMLGIVIGHIFDPGHTVTKSQSATHPRWRGATIRFMSVLVQPLDATWKQKLEHHDVMANVITEKYKKAAPDGLAYVNENYAFMNNWQDAFWGDNYSRLKEIKKLWDPQGVFFSPSTPGTEDWHITDYAHRLCKKL
;
A
#
# COMPACT_ATOMS: atom_id res chain seq x y z
N MET A 1 -8.93 -23.02 5.01
CA MET A 1 -8.20 -22.25 3.98
C MET A 1 -7.87 -23.22 2.83
N LYS A 2 -7.80 -22.75 1.58
CA LYS A 2 -7.29 -23.59 0.48
C LYS A 2 -5.77 -23.76 0.63
N THR A 3 -5.25 -24.91 0.28
CA THR A 3 -3.82 -25.18 0.18
C THR A 3 -3.45 -25.40 -1.28
N TYR A 4 -2.24 -25.01 -1.66
CA TYR A 4 -1.68 -25.23 -2.99
C TYR A 4 -0.40 -26.05 -2.84
N LEU A 5 -0.07 -26.85 -3.87
CA LEU A 5 1.18 -27.59 -3.88
C LEU A 5 2.35 -26.62 -4.06
N ASP A 6 3.37 -26.76 -3.21
CA ASP A 6 4.57 -25.93 -3.28
C ASP A 6 5.62 -26.56 -4.21
N ASN A 7 5.27 -26.60 -5.48
CA ASN A 7 6.11 -27.08 -6.57
C ASN A 7 6.06 -26.12 -7.77
N THR A 8 5.65 -24.88 -7.50
CA THR A 8 5.55 -23.83 -8.51
C THR A 8 6.90 -23.15 -8.62
N ARG A 9 7.56 -23.36 -9.76
CA ARG A 9 8.76 -22.60 -10.12
C ARG A 9 8.45 -21.12 -10.01
N THR A 10 9.31 -20.37 -9.33
CA THR A 10 9.08 -18.95 -9.06
C THR A 10 10.37 -18.19 -9.31
N ALA A 11 10.25 -17.05 -9.99
CA ALA A 11 11.35 -16.14 -10.23
C ALA A 11 11.13 -14.83 -9.47
N GLY A 12 12.22 -14.22 -9.01
CA GLY A 12 12.22 -12.95 -8.28
C GLY A 12 13.27 -11.99 -8.81
N LEU A 13 13.04 -10.72 -8.57
CA LEU A 13 13.90 -9.60 -8.91
C LEU A 13 14.01 -8.69 -7.70
N PHE A 14 15.24 -8.36 -7.31
CA PHE A 14 15.52 -7.20 -6.45
C PHE A 14 16.02 -6.03 -7.30
N LEU A 15 15.66 -4.81 -6.93
CA LEU A 15 16.09 -3.59 -7.60
C LEU A 15 16.31 -2.48 -6.56
N ASN A 16 17.49 -1.86 -6.59
CA ASN A 16 17.89 -0.83 -5.65
C ASN A 16 18.34 0.43 -6.39
N VAL A 17 17.82 1.58 -5.98
CA VAL A 17 18.25 2.91 -6.46
C VAL A 17 18.57 3.77 -5.25
N ASN A 18 19.86 4.03 -5.01
CA ASN A 18 20.31 4.70 -3.80
C ASN A 18 21.71 5.31 -3.99
N ALA A 19 22.26 5.93 -2.93
CA ALA A 19 23.56 6.57 -3.00
C ALA A 19 24.73 5.62 -3.36
N SER A 20 24.65 4.31 -3.04
CA SER A 20 25.72 3.36 -3.38
C SER A 20 25.74 2.98 -4.85
N THR A 21 24.62 3.13 -5.56
CA THR A 21 24.57 3.05 -7.02
C THR A 21 25.00 4.36 -7.69
N GLY A 22 25.18 5.43 -6.92
CA GLY A 22 25.43 6.80 -7.41
C GLY A 22 24.16 7.59 -7.74
N ALA A 23 22.99 7.09 -7.34
CA ALA A 23 21.71 7.78 -7.57
C ALA A 23 21.47 8.90 -6.54
N THR A 24 20.81 9.97 -6.97
CA THR A 24 20.19 10.96 -6.07
C THR A 24 18.84 10.45 -5.56
N PHE A 25 18.32 11.07 -4.49
CA PHE A 25 16.95 10.78 -4.05
C PHE A 25 15.89 11.12 -5.10
N SER A 26 16.09 12.19 -5.90
CA SER A 26 15.17 12.49 -7.00
C SER A 26 15.14 11.38 -8.05
N GLN A 27 16.27 10.73 -8.32
CA GLN A 27 16.33 9.54 -9.19
C GLN A 27 15.67 8.32 -8.54
N ALA A 28 15.82 8.11 -7.23
CA ALA A 28 15.10 7.05 -6.50
C ALA A 28 13.57 7.25 -6.56
N GLN A 29 13.09 8.48 -6.32
CA GLN A 29 11.68 8.82 -6.44
C GLN A 29 11.19 8.67 -7.89
N ARG A 30 11.99 9.06 -8.90
CA ARG A 30 11.64 8.86 -10.30
C ARG A 30 11.56 7.38 -10.67
N ALA A 31 12.50 6.55 -10.19
CA ALA A 31 12.47 5.11 -10.40
C ALA A 31 11.20 4.47 -9.82
N ALA A 32 10.75 4.90 -8.63
CA ALA A 32 9.46 4.46 -8.07
C ALA A 32 8.29 4.89 -8.98
N GLY A 33 8.34 6.09 -9.54
CA GLY A 33 7.39 6.56 -10.56
C GLY A 33 7.35 5.66 -11.80
N ILE A 34 8.52 5.26 -12.32
CA ILE A 34 8.60 4.35 -13.47
C ILE A 34 8.03 2.97 -13.13
N ILE A 35 8.28 2.43 -11.92
CA ILE A 35 7.63 1.20 -11.44
C ILE A 35 6.11 1.35 -11.44
N ASN A 36 5.59 2.47 -10.95
CA ASN A 36 4.16 2.76 -10.90
C ASN A 36 3.54 2.90 -12.30
N GLU A 37 4.25 3.51 -13.25
CA GLU A 37 3.85 3.59 -14.67
C GLU A 37 3.71 2.20 -15.30
N HIS A 38 4.50 1.22 -14.84
CA HIS A 38 4.47 -0.17 -15.29
C HIS A 38 3.56 -1.07 -14.43
N ALA A 39 2.89 -0.54 -13.39
CA ALA A 39 2.14 -1.36 -12.43
C ALA A 39 1.02 -2.18 -13.09
N ASN A 40 0.21 -1.56 -13.96
CA ASN A 40 -0.82 -2.27 -14.71
C ASN A 40 -0.22 -3.39 -15.57
N TYR A 41 0.84 -3.09 -16.31
CA TYR A 41 1.51 -4.07 -17.15
C TYR A 41 2.05 -5.25 -16.32
N MET A 42 2.62 -4.98 -15.15
CA MET A 42 3.09 -6.03 -14.24
C MET A 42 1.94 -6.91 -13.74
N VAL A 43 0.82 -6.32 -13.34
CA VAL A 43 -0.37 -7.08 -12.91
C VAL A 43 -0.97 -7.89 -14.06
N ASP A 44 -1.09 -7.32 -15.25
CA ASP A 44 -1.59 -8.00 -16.46
C ASP A 44 -0.72 -9.20 -16.86
N ASN A 45 0.56 -9.21 -16.45
CA ASN A 45 1.51 -10.30 -16.67
C ASN A 45 1.70 -11.20 -15.44
N GLY A 46 0.82 -11.10 -14.44
CA GLY A 46 0.81 -11.97 -13.26
C GLY A 46 1.97 -11.74 -12.29
N LEU A 47 2.55 -10.54 -12.29
CA LEU A 47 3.63 -10.19 -11.37
C LEU A 47 3.09 -9.61 -10.07
N TYR A 48 3.70 -10.02 -8.96
CA TYR A 48 3.61 -9.37 -7.66
C TYR A 48 4.80 -8.42 -7.51
N ALA A 49 4.63 -7.28 -6.84
CA ALA A 49 5.76 -6.47 -6.42
C ALA A 49 5.55 -5.81 -5.07
N ILE A 50 6.63 -5.59 -4.34
CA ILE A 50 6.70 -4.67 -3.21
C ILE A 50 7.95 -3.80 -3.34
N TYR A 51 7.79 -2.51 -3.07
CA TYR A 51 8.91 -1.60 -2.92
C TYR A 51 8.70 -0.66 -1.75
N GLU A 52 9.81 -0.22 -1.16
CA GLU A 52 9.86 0.82 -0.15
C GLU A 52 10.61 2.02 -0.68
N LEU A 53 10.04 3.21 -0.47
CA LEU A 53 10.64 4.48 -0.81
C LEU A 53 10.82 5.30 0.46
N TYR A 54 12.08 5.49 0.84
CA TYR A 54 12.48 6.17 2.06
C TYR A 54 12.94 7.60 1.77
N PRO A 55 12.54 8.59 2.60
CA PRO A 55 12.97 9.97 2.44
C PRO A 55 14.48 10.12 2.74
N PRO A 56 15.12 11.22 2.29
CA PRO A 56 16.55 11.47 2.50
C PRO A 56 17.00 11.44 3.96
N ALA A 57 16.12 11.81 4.89
CA ALA A 57 16.41 11.81 6.32
C ALA A 57 16.58 10.41 6.93
N ILE A 58 16.16 9.35 6.22
CA ILE A 58 16.33 7.95 6.63
C ILE A 58 17.42 7.30 5.78
N SER A 59 17.16 7.15 4.48
CA SER A 59 18.14 6.56 3.54
C SER A 59 18.13 7.20 2.16
N GLY A 60 17.04 7.89 1.76
CA GLY A 60 16.92 8.50 0.43
C GLY A 60 16.96 7.46 -0.69
N ALA A 61 16.41 6.27 -0.44
CA ALA A 61 16.54 5.10 -1.30
C ALA A 61 15.19 4.55 -1.74
N LEU A 62 15.18 3.98 -2.95
CA LEU A 62 14.19 3.01 -3.39
C LEU A 62 14.77 1.61 -3.22
N HIS A 63 14.03 0.76 -2.53
CA HIS A 63 14.35 -0.64 -2.29
C HIS A 63 13.19 -1.52 -2.78
N VAL A 64 13.41 -2.31 -3.83
CA VAL A 64 12.42 -3.23 -4.40
C VAL A 64 12.82 -4.64 -4.04
N GLN A 65 11.97 -5.32 -3.29
CA GLN A 65 12.28 -6.64 -2.77
C GLN A 65 11.02 -7.40 -2.33
N PRO A 66 10.33 -8.14 -3.23
CA PRO A 66 10.68 -8.40 -4.64
C PRO A 66 9.72 -7.79 -5.66
N ILE A 67 10.11 -7.83 -6.94
CA ILE A 67 9.19 -8.11 -8.06
C ILE A 67 9.25 -9.62 -8.32
N MET A 68 8.13 -10.31 -8.32
CA MET A 68 8.05 -11.78 -8.38
C MET A 68 7.05 -12.24 -9.44
N GLY A 69 7.40 -13.31 -10.14
CA GLY A 69 6.50 -14.01 -11.06
C GLY A 69 6.40 -15.49 -10.70
N PHE A 70 5.18 -15.94 -10.41
CA PHE A 70 4.87 -17.35 -10.24
C PHE A 70 4.85 -18.05 -11.60
N ASN A 71 5.33 -19.29 -11.65
CA ASN A 71 5.43 -20.11 -12.86
C ASN A 71 6.29 -19.48 -13.98
N LEU A 72 7.25 -18.62 -13.61
CA LEU A 72 8.23 -18.03 -14.52
C LEU A 72 9.65 -18.53 -14.21
N THR A 73 10.48 -18.62 -15.24
CA THR A 73 11.95 -18.65 -15.09
C THR A 73 12.49 -17.24 -14.88
N ALA A 74 13.72 -17.11 -14.39
CA ALA A 74 14.41 -15.82 -14.29
C ALA A 74 14.54 -15.12 -15.66
N GLU A 75 14.72 -15.89 -16.74
CA GLU A 75 14.80 -15.33 -18.09
C GLU A 75 13.44 -14.84 -18.61
N GLN A 76 12.37 -15.55 -18.29
CA GLN A 76 11.01 -15.09 -18.60
C GLN A 76 10.68 -13.82 -17.80
N LEU A 77 10.99 -13.80 -16.50
CA LEU A 77 10.80 -12.60 -15.67
C LEU A 77 11.60 -11.42 -16.24
N ARG A 78 12.88 -11.62 -16.58
CA ARG A 78 13.75 -10.61 -17.22
C ARG A 78 13.12 -10.06 -18.49
N THR A 79 12.59 -10.94 -19.34
CA THR A 79 11.91 -10.53 -20.58
C THR A 79 10.68 -9.69 -20.28
N THR A 80 9.84 -10.11 -19.32
CA THR A 80 8.64 -9.39 -18.92
C THR A 80 8.98 -7.99 -18.39
N VAL A 81 9.97 -7.85 -17.50
CA VAL A 81 10.32 -6.54 -16.91
C VAL A 81 11.28 -5.70 -17.77
N ALA A 82 11.65 -6.14 -18.96
CA ALA A 82 12.57 -5.40 -19.84
C ALA A 82 12.13 -3.94 -20.13
N PRO A 83 10.83 -3.62 -20.30
CA PRO A 83 10.38 -2.23 -20.46
C PRO A 83 10.70 -1.32 -19.25
N LEU A 84 10.59 -1.85 -18.03
CA LEU A 84 10.94 -1.12 -16.80
C LEU A 84 12.43 -0.76 -16.81
N PHE A 85 13.32 -1.71 -17.09
CA PHE A 85 14.76 -1.46 -17.17
C PHE A 85 15.11 -0.49 -18.30
N LYS A 86 14.47 -0.63 -19.46
CA LYS A 86 14.65 0.31 -20.56
C LYS A 86 14.32 1.75 -20.14
N ALA A 87 13.22 1.96 -19.42
CA ALA A 87 12.84 3.30 -18.95
C ALA A 87 13.85 3.87 -17.94
N LEU A 88 14.38 3.03 -17.03
CA LEU A 88 15.44 3.44 -16.10
C LEU A 88 16.73 3.84 -16.85
N ASP A 89 17.12 3.05 -17.86
CA ASP A 89 18.33 3.30 -18.67
C ASP A 89 18.19 4.55 -19.54
N ASP A 90 17.04 4.76 -20.19
CA ASP A 90 16.75 5.93 -21.02
C ASP A 90 16.83 7.23 -20.21
N GLU A 91 16.38 7.19 -18.95
CA GLU A 91 16.47 8.30 -17.99
C GLU A 91 17.81 8.36 -17.24
N LYS A 92 18.74 7.45 -17.53
CA LYS A 92 20.08 7.36 -16.92
C LYS A 92 20.04 7.26 -15.40
N ILE A 93 19.08 6.51 -14.86
CA ILE A 93 18.96 6.25 -13.43
C ILE A 93 19.87 5.07 -13.08
N PRO A 94 20.88 5.24 -12.21
CA PRO A 94 21.77 4.14 -11.87
C PRO A 94 21.13 3.23 -10.81
N TYR A 95 21.16 1.93 -11.06
CA TYR A 95 20.55 0.92 -10.20
C TYR A 95 21.45 -0.29 -9.98
N ASN A 96 21.17 -1.05 -8.93
CA ASN A 96 21.67 -2.39 -8.70
C ASN A 96 20.49 -3.37 -8.73
N SER A 97 20.61 -4.47 -9.47
CA SER A 97 19.53 -5.46 -9.60
C SER A 97 20.06 -6.87 -9.81
N GLY A 98 19.23 -7.86 -9.53
CA GLY A 98 19.53 -9.25 -9.76
C GLY A 98 18.29 -10.11 -9.82
N PHE A 99 18.38 -11.22 -10.54
CA PHE A 99 17.29 -12.16 -10.74
C PHE A 99 17.59 -13.47 -10.03
N LEU A 100 16.59 -14.04 -9.38
CA LEU A 100 16.63 -15.31 -8.67
C LEU A 100 15.57 -16.24 -9.27
N GLU A 101 15.83 -17.55 -9.24
CA GLU A 101 14.89 -18.58 -9.68
C GLU A 101 14.97 -19.77 -8.74
N TYR A 102 13.80 -20.26 -8.30
CA TYR A 102 13.65 -21.43 -7.44
C TYR A 102 12.59 -22.38 -7.98
N SER A 103 12.67 -23.66 -7.62
CA SER A 103 11.70 -24.70 -8.02
C SER A 103 10.38 -24.64 -7.26
N ASP A 104 10.34 -23.90 -6.17
CA ASP A 104 9.25 -23.80 -5.20
C ASP A 104 9.16 -22.38 -4.65
N PHE A 105 8.00 -22.04 -4.09
CA PHE A 105 7.72 -20.73 -3.52
C PHE A 105 8.36 -20.57 -2.13
N TYR A 106 8.40 -21.63 -1.31
CA TYR A 106 8.98 -21.56 0.02
C TYR A 106 10.43 -21.06 0.02
N SER A 107 11.28 -21.61 -0.84
CA SER A 107 12.70 -21.24 -0.90
C SER A 107 12.89 -19.79 -1.32
N ILE A 108 12.20 -19.34 -2.37
CA ILE A 108 12.33 -17.94 -2.79
C ILE A 108 11.74 -16.99 -1.76
N TYR A 109 10.63 -17.35 -1.11
CA TYR A 109 10.03 -16.53 -0.07
C TYR A 109 11.02 -16.25 1.05
N HIS A 110 11.74 -17.28 1.50
CA HIS A 110 12.72 -17.16 2.57
C HIS A 110 14.06 -16.53 2.16
N ASP A 111 14.37 -16.48 0.86
CA ASP A 111 15.59 -15.84 0.36
C ASP A 111 15.37 -14.36 0.03
N ILE A 112 14.32 -14.05 -0.75
CA ILE A 112 14.14 -12.70 -1.28
C ILE A 112 13.34 -11.78 -0.34
N PHE A 113 12.39 -12.28 0.46
CA PHE A 113 11.67 -11.38 1.38
C PHE A 113 12.52 -11.10 2.62
N GLU A 114 12.63 -9.82 2.97
CA GLU A 114 13.37 -9.40 4.16
C GLU A 114 12.47 -9.38 5.40
N PRO A 115 13.00 -9.74 6.57
CA PRO A 115 12.30 -9.49 7.83
C PRO A 115 12.15 -7.98 8.08
N GLU A 116 10.92 -7.53 8.29
CA GLU A 116 10.64 -6.14 8.65
C GLU A 116 10.75 -5.92 10.18
N GLN A 117 11.23 -4.75 10.58
CA GLN A 117 11.23 -4.35 11.99
C GLN A 117 9.82 -4.02 12.49
N ALA A 118 9.40 -4.68 13.56
CA ALA A 118 8.16 -4.35 14.27
C ALA A 118 8.34 -3.14 15.21
N ALA A 119 7.22 -2.64 15.74
CA ALA A 119 7.16 -1.55 16.73
C ALA A 119 7.68 -0.18 16.24
N GLN A 120 7.55 0.10 14.95
CA GLN A 120 7.76 1.43 14.41
C GLN A 120 6.69 2.41 14.94
N ASN A 121 7.11 3.60 15.36
CA ASN A 121 6.20 4.63 15.85
C ASN A 121 5.80 5.56 14.73
N GLY A 122 4.60 5.35 14.18
CA GLY A 122 4.05 6.16 13.13
C GLY A 122 2.56 5.92 12.96
N LEU A 123 1.90 6.84 12.27
CA LEU A 123 0.54 6.63 11.81
C LEU A 123 0.60 5.93 10.46
N THR A 124 -0.05 4.78 10.34
CA THR A 124 -0.17 4.08 9.06
C THR A 124 -1.47 4.48 8.38
N GLY A 125 -1.35 4.90 7.13
CA GLY A 125 -2.45 5.15 6.21
C GLY A 125 -2.18 4.51 4.85
N GLY A 126 -3.07 4.73 3.90
CA GLY A 126 -2.84 4.32 2.53
C GLY A 126 -4.08 4.28 1.68
N TRP A 127 -3.91 3.90 0.42
CA TRP A 127 -5.01 3.78 -0.52
C TRP A 127 -4.66 2.79 -1.61
N VAL A 128 -5.66 2.07 -2.07
CA VAL A 128 -5.57 1.13 -3.19
C VAL A 128 -5.98 1.86 -4.45
N PHE A 129 -5.13 1.79 -5.46
CA PHE A 129 -5.32 2.37 -6.78
C PHE A 129 -5.73 1.24 -7.74
N THR A 130 -6.79 1.49 -8.51
CA THR A 130 -7.28 0.52 -9.49
C THR A 130 -6.53 0.60 -10.81
N HIS A 131 -6.74 -0.38 -11.69
CA HIS A 131 -6.23 -0.36 -13.06
C HIS A 131 -6.63 0.90 -13.82
N LYS A 132 -7.82 1.45 -13.51
CA LYS A 132 -8.28 2.71 -14.09
C LYS A 132 -7.53 3.92 -13.51
N ASP A 133 -7.25 3.91 -12.21
CA ASP A 133 -6.46 4.97 -11.57
C ASP A 133 -4.98 4.93 -12.00
N MET A 134 -4.45 3.78 -12.41
CA MET A 134 -3.04 3.61 -12.79
C MET A 134 -2.76 3.78 -14.30
N ARG A 135 -3.71 4.32 -15.07
CA ARG A 135 -3.48 4.57 -16.50
C ARG A 135 -2.49 5.72 -16.74
N PRO A 136 -1.81 5.77 -17.91
CA PRO A 136 -0.79 6.77 -18.20
C PRO A 136 -1.24 8.22 -17.98
N GLU A 137 -2.49 8.56 -18.30
CA GLU A 137 -3.03 9.90 -18.14
C GLU A 137 -3.12 10.40 -16.68
N ASN A 138 -3.08 9.48 -15.70
CA ASN A 138 -3.23 9.82 -14.27
C ASN A 138 -1.90 9.76 -13.49
N GLN A 139 -0.79 9.38 -14.13
CA GLN A 139 0.49 9.16 -13.45
C GLN A 139 1.04 10.42 -12.76
N GLY A 140 0.72 11.61 -13.26
CA GLY A 140 1.04 12.87 -12.58
C GLY A 140 0.35 13.00 -11.21
N ALA A 141 -0.94 12.62 -11.10
CA ALA A 141 -1.66 12.66 -9.84
C ALA A 141 -1.16 11.61 -8.85
N VAL A 142 -0.77 10.42 -9.35
CA VAL A 142 -0.12 9.37 -8.55
C VAL A 142 1.20 9.86 -7.97
N ALA A 143 2.08 10.41 -8.82
CA ALA A 143 3.38 10.93 -8.41
C ALA A 143 3.24 12.06 -7.37
N ASP A 144 2.31 13.00 -7.59
CA ASP A 144 2.02 14.07 -6.63
C ASP A 144 1.53 13.54 -5.28
N ALA A 145 0.71 12.49 -5.27
CA ALA A 145 0.20 11.89 -4.04
C ALA A 145 1.32 11.22 -3.23
N ILE A 146 2.21 10.50 -3.91
CA ILE A 146 3.39 9.88 -3.30
C ILE A 146 4.36 10.95 -2.76
N ALA A 147 4.64 11.99 -3.54
CA ALA A 147 5.52 13.08 -3.12
C ALA A 147 4.97 13.80 -1.88
N LEU A 148 3.66 14.07 -1.84
CA LEU A 148 3.00 14.62 -0.65
C LEU A 148 3.11 13.66 0.55
N ALA A 149 2.91 12.36 0.35
CA ALA A 149 2.98 11.39 1.44
C ALA A 149 4.39 11.26 2.04
N LEU A 150 5.45 11.39 1.22
CA LEU A 150 6.84 11.37 1.67
C LEU A 150 7.23 12.62 2.49
N SER A 151 6.65 13.78 2.14
CA SER A 151 6.98 15.07 2.75
C SER A 151 5.74 15.96 2.87
N PRO A 152 4.76 15.60 3.72
CA PRO A 152 3.48 16.30 3.78
C PRO A 152 3.61 17.71 4.39
N ARG A 153 4.65 17.94 5.19
CA ARG A 153 5.01 19.22 5.82
C ARG A 153 6.53 19.27 5.99
N SER A 154 7.12 20.46 6.09
CA SER A 154 8.59 20.62 6.18
C SER A 154 9.23 19.96 7.41
N ASP A 155 8.45 19.71 8.46
CA ASP A 155 8.85 19.11 9.75
C ASP A 155 8.29 17.68 9.93
N MET A 156 7.64 17.12 8.92
CA MET A 156 7.04 15.79 8.97
C MET A 156 7.49 14.96 7.77
N LEU A 157 7.85 13.71 8.03
CA LEU A 157 8.39 12.81 7.03
C LEU A 157 7.54 11.54 6.98
N GLY A 158 7.33 11.05 5.76
CA GLY A 158 6.66 9.79 5.52
C GLY A 158 7.56 8.79 4.80
N ILE A 159 7.23 7.52 4.96
CA ILE A 159 7.74 6.41 4.16
C ILE A 159 6.58 5.94 3.28
N VAL A 160 6.86 5.63 2.01
CA VAL A 160 5.84 5.10 1.09
C VAL A 160 6.23 3.69 0.68
N ILE A 161 5.30 2.76 0.81
CA ILE A 161 5.44 1.37 0.38
C ILE A 161 4.42 1.10 -0.72
N GLY A 162 4.86 0.63 -1.88
CA GLY A 162 4.00 0.25 -3.00
C GLY A 162 3.89 -1.27 -3.10
N HIS A 163 2.68 -1.80 -2.98
CA HIS A 163 2.37 -3.22 -3.18
C HIS A 163 1.59 -3.42 -4.47
N ILE A 164 2.16 -4.07 -5.47
CA ILE A 164 1.52 -4.41 -6.74
C ILE A 164 1.07 -5.86 -6.68
N PHE A 165 -0.20 -6.12 -6.99
CA PHE A 165 -0.77 -7.46 -6.94
C PHE A 165 -2.04 -7.56 -7.78
N ASP A 166 -2.31 -8.77 -8.28
CA ASP A 166 -3.61 -9.11 -8.87
C ASP A 166 -4.54 -9.69 -7.79
N PRO A 167 -5.61 -8.98 -7.39
CA PRO A 167 -6.62 -9.50 -6.45
C PRO A 167 -7.64 -10.44 -7.12
N GLY A 168 -7.40 -10.85 -8.37
CA GLY A 168 -8.31 -11.64 -9.19
C GLY A 168 -9.37 -10.76 -9.85
N HIS A 169 -8.94 -9.76 -10.63
CA HIS A 169 -9.82 -8.83 -11.33
C HIS A 169 -10.77 -9.51 -12.36
N THR A 170 -10.49 -10.77 -12.72
CA THR A 170 -11.36 -11.63 -13.54
C THR A 170 -12.56 -12.20 -12.77
N VAL A 171 -12.54 -12.20 -11.44
CA VAL A 171 -13.64 -12.68 -10.58
C VAL A 171 -14.58 -11.52 -10.23
N THR A 172 -15.65 -11.36 -11.02
CA THR A 172 -16.53 -10.19 -10.92
C THR A 172 -17.55 -10.24 -9.77
N LYS A 173 -17.82 -11.42 -9.18
CA LYS A 173 -18.75 -11.59 -8.06
C LYS A 173 -18.01 -11.89 -6.77
N SER A 174 -18.17 -11.03 -5.76
CA SER A 174 -17.62 -11.29 -4.43
C SER A 174 -18.30 -12.52 -3.78
N GLN A 175 -17.49 -13.38 -3.17
CA GLN A 175 -17.96 -14.51 -2.35
C GLN A 175 -17.82 -14.22 -0.85
N SER A 176 -17.40 -13.01 -0.48
CA SER A 176 -17.16 -12.57 0.90
C SER A 176 -17.48 -11.09 1.06
N ALA A 177 -17.28 -10.56 2.27
CA ALA A 177 -17.45 -9.14 2.58
C ALA A 177 -16.32 -8.23 2.07
N THR A 178 -15.38 -8.73 1.24
CA THR A 178 -14.34 -7.89 0.66
C THR A 178 -14.95 -6.73 -0.12
N HIS A 179 -14.43 -5.52 0.09
CA HIS A 179 -14.86 -4.32 -0.65
C HIS A 179 -14.89 -4.61 -2.17
N PRO A 180 -16.00 -4.33 -2.89
CA PRO A 180 -16.14 -4.70 -4.31
C PRO A 180 -15.05 -4.13 -5.22
N ARG A 181 -14.65 -2.87 -5.00
CA ARG A 181 -13.53 -2.19 -5.71
C ARG A 181 -12.19 -2.93 -5.64
N TRP A 182 -11.99 -3.89 -4.72
CA TRP A 182 -10.78 -4.72 -4.72
C TRP A 182 -10.56 -5.39 -6.07
N ARG A 183 -11.61 -5.77 -6.80
CA ARG A 183 -11.47 -6.40 -8.13
C ARG A 183 -10.92 -5.47 -9.20
N GLY A 184 -10.80 -4.18 -8.95
CA GLY A 184 -10.10 -3.25 -9.84
C GLY A 184 -8.65 -3.02 -9.46
N ALA A 185 -8.16 -3.46 -8.30
CA ALA A 185 -6.87 -3.01 -7.76
C ALA A 185 -5.68 -3.42 -8.64
N THR A 186 -4.69 -2.53 -8.70
CA THR A 186 -3.37 -2.76 -9.30
C THR A 186 -2.29 -2.66 -8.25
N ILE A 187 -2.33 -1.56 -7.49
CA ILE A 187 -1.31 -1.21 -6.52
C ILE A 187 -1.95 -0.62 -5.26
N ARG A 188 -1.40 -0.94 -4.10
CA ARG A 188 -1.68 -0.26 -2.84
C ARG A 188 -0.48 0.58 -2.45
N PHE A 189 -0.70 1.87 -2.22
CA PHE A 189 0.27 2.70 -1.52
C PHE A 189 -0.06 2.71 -0.04
N MET A 190 0.90 2.29 0.78
CA MET A 190 0.91 2.50 2.22
C MET A 190 1.79 3.70 2.53
N SER A 191 1.35 4.52 3.47
CA SER A 191 2.16 5.60 4.02
C SER A 191 2.32 5.42 5.52
N VAL A 192 3.56 5.52 5.99
CA VAL A 192 3.86 5.62 7.41
C VAL A 192 4.31 7.04 7.68
N LEU A 193 3.45 7.82 8.35
CA LEU A 193 3.81 9.14 8.85
C LEU A 193 4.56 8.97 10.16
N VAL A 194 5.88 9.21 10.12
CA VAL A 194 6.77 9.00 11.26
C VAL A 194 6.37 9.93 12.40
N GLN A 195 6.26 9.39 13.61
CA GLN A 195 5.89 10.14 14.81
C GLN A 195 7.02 10.07 15.86
N PRO A 196 7.36 11.19 16.53
CA PRO A 196 8.28 11.17 17.67
C PRO A 196 7.78 10.27 18.82
N LEU A 197 8.70 9.57 19.49
CA LEU A 197 8.36 8.69 20.64
C LEU A 197 7.79 9.46 21.83
N ASP A 198 8.23 10.70 22.01
CA ASP A 198 7.82 11.64 23.04
C ASP A 198 6.75 12.64 22.57
N ALA A 199 6.02 12.31 21.49
CA ALA A 199 5.01 13.20 20.92
C ALA A 199 3.96 13.62 21.96
N THR A 200 3.86 14.94 22.15
CA THR A 200 2.82 15.58 22.96
C THR A 200 1.43 15.33 22.37
N TRP A 201 0.39 15.51 23.17
CA TRP A 201 -0.99 15.40 22.67
C TRP A 201 -1.27 16.33 21.49
N LYS A 202 -0.75 17.56 21.53
CA LYS A 202 -0.86 18.51 20.43
C LYS A 202 -0.23 17.95 19.14
N GLN A 203 0.99 17.41 19.22
CA GLN A 203 1.65 16.80 18.06
C GLN A 203 0.86 15.60 17.52
N LYS A 204 0.31 14.74 18.39
CA LYS A 204 -0.54 13.61 17.96
C LYS A 204 -1.78 14.07 17.19
N LEU A 205 -2.42 15.16 17.62
CA LEU A 205 -3.54 15.76 16.89
C LEU A 205 -3.12 16.35 15.54
N GLU A 206 -1.93 16.97 15.46
CA GLU A 206 -1.39 17.45 14.18
C GLU A 206 -1.08 16.28 13.21
N HIS A 207 -0.52 15.17 13.72
CA HIS A 207 -0.28 13.97 12.90
C HIS A 207 -1.59 13.33 12.44
N HIS A 208 -2.62 13.32 13.29
CA HIS A 208 -3.97 12.90 12.91
C HIS A 208 -4.50 13.73 11.75
N ASP A 209 -4.43 15.06 11.85
CA ASP A 209 -4.91 15.97 10.81
C ASP A 209 -4.17 15.76 9.49
N VAL A 210 -2.84 15.65 9.53
CA VAL A 210 -2.03 15.39 8.33
C VAL A 210 -2.35 14.03 7.72
N MET A 211 -2.49 12.98 8.52
CA MET A 211 -2.83 11.65 7.99
C MET A 211 -4.25 11.62 7.40
N ALA A 212 -5.25 12.07 8.16
CA ALA A 212 -6.66 11.95 7.81
C ALA A 212 -7.12 12.95 6.75
N ASN A 213 -6.66 14.20 6.83
CA ASN A 213 -7.21 15.31 6.04
C ASN A 213 -6.27 15.78 4.91
N VAL A 214 -4.99 15.40 4.94
CA VAL A 214 -4.00 15.80 3.93
C VAL A 214 -3.58 14.60 3.07
N ILE A 215 -2.94 13.59 3.67
CA ILE A 215 -2.44 12.42 2.94
C ILE A 215 -3.58 11.58 2.37
N THR A 216 -4.53 11.16 3.22
CA THR A 216 -5.66 10.31 2.79
C THR A 216 -6.51 10.98 1.71
N GLU A 217 -6.80 12.27 1.86
CA GLU A 217 -7.62 13.00 0.88
C GLU A 217 -6.87 13.26 -0.44
N LYS A 218 -5.54 13.41 -0.43
CA LYS A 218 -4.76 13.45 -1.67
C LYS A 218 -4.79 12.12 -2.40
N TYR A 219 -4.68 11.00 -1.68
CA TYR A 219 -4.81 9.68 -2.29
C TYR A 219 -6.20 9.45 -2.88
N LYS A 220 -7.27 9.79 -2.16
CA LYS A 220 -8.66 9.72 -2.69
C LYS A 220 -8.83 10.49 -3.99
N LYS A 221 -8.24 11.68 -4.10
CA LYS A 221 -8.30 12.50 -5.32
C LYS A 221 -7.52 11.87 -6.47
N ALA A 222 -6.38 11.25 -6.18
CA ALA A 222 -5.55 10.58 -7.18
C ALA A 222 -6.12 9.22 -7.63
N ALA A 223 -6.89 8.54 -6.77
CA ALA A 223 -7.57 7.27 -7.06
C ALA A 223 -9.03 7.26 -6.60
N PRO A 224 -9.92 7.99 -7.31
CA PRO A 224 -11.33 8.06 -6.95
C PRO A 224 -12.06 6.72 -7.10
N ASP A 225 -11.57 5.81 -7.95
CA ASP A 225 -12.12 4.46 -8.09
C ASP A 225 -11.52 3.47 -7.06
N GLY A 226 -10.64 3.96 -6.20
CA GLY A 226 -9.91 3.20 -5.19
C GLY A 226 -10.69 2.92 -3.89
N LEU A 227 -9.96 2.34 -2.94
CA LEU A 227 -10.48 1.99 -1.61
C LEU A 227 -9.37 2.01 -0.55
N ALA A 228 -9.76 1.87 0.71
CA ALA A 228 -8.86 1.72 1.84
C ALA A 228 -8.81 0.27 2.35
N TYR A 229 -7.62 -0.29 2.52
CA TYR A 229 -7.45 -1.60 3.15
C TYR A 229 -7.54 -1.50 4.68
N VAL A 230 -8.62 -2.01 5.28
CA VAL A 230 -8.96 -1.82 6.70
C VAL A 230 -7.87 -2.21 7.70
N ASN A 231 -7.05 -3.23 7.42
CA ASN A 231 -6.06 -3.74 8.38
C ASN A 231 -4.80 -2.88 8.49
N GLU A 232 -4.48 -2.08 7.47
CA GLU A 232 -3.21 -1.35 7.37
C GLU A 232 -3.45 0.12 7.05
N ASN A 233 -4.47 0.72 7.63
CA ASN A 233 -4.87 2.09 7.30
C ASN A 233 -5.32 2.87 8.51
N TYR A 234 -5.50 4.17 8.32
CA TYR A 234 -5.80 5.08 9.41
C TYR A 234 -7.26 4.96 9.81
N ALA A 235 -7.52 4.27 10.91
CA ALA A 235 -8.87 3.98 11.37
C ALA A 235 -9.71 5.25 11.60
N PHE A 236 -9.10 6.39 11.94
CA PHE A 236 -9.82 7.63 12.26
C PHE A 236 -10.04 8.56 11.05
N MET A 237 -9.87 8.06 9.82
CA MET A 237 -10.14 8.86 8.62
C MET A 237 -11.64 9.18 8.44
N ASN A 238 -11.91 10.21 7.66
CA ASN A 238 -13.27 10.55 7.25
C ASN A 238 -13.79 9.57 6.19
N ASN A 239 -15.11 9.33 6.21
CA ASN A 239 -15.81 8.46 5.26
C ASN A 239 -15.24 7.02 5.23
N TRP A 240 -14.85 6.49 6.39
CA TRP A 240 -14.31 5.14 6.52
C TRP A 240 -15.32 4.05 6.13
N GLN A 241 -16.62 4.33 6.21
CA GLN A 241 -17.68 3.39 5.83
C GLN A 241 -17.58 3.01 4.36
N ASP A 242 -17.55 4.00 3.45
CA ASP A 242 -17.33 3.76 2.02
C ASP A 242 -15.91 3.23 1.80
N ALA A 243 -14.89 3.89 2.36
CA ALA A 243 -13.51 3.56 2.07
C ALA A 243 -13.14 2.11 2.42
N PHE A 244 -13.59 1.57 3.56
CA PHE A 244 -13.29 0.21 4.00
C PHE A 244 -14.28 -0.84 3.49
N TRP A 245 -15.56 -0.48 3.36
CA TRP A 245 -16.63 -1.47 3.16
C TRP A 245 -17.45 -1.23 1.88
N GLY A 246 -17.49 -0.01 1.35
CA GLY A 246 -18.28 0.37 0.19
C GLY A 246 -19.75 -0.03 0.32
N ASP A 247 -20.32 -0.53 -0.77
CA ASP A 247 -21.71 -1.00 -0.84
C ASP A 247 -22.04 -2.13 0.15
N ASN A 248 -21.05 -2.85 0.68
CA ASN A 248 -21.28 -3.90 1.67
C ASN A 248 -21.67 -3.32 3.04
N TYR A 249 -21.41 -2.03 3.30
CA TYR A 249 -21.53 -1.44 4.63
C TYR A 249 -22.90 -1.65 5.27
N SER A 250 -23.98 -1.32 4.54
CA SER A 250 -25.35 -1.42 5.05
C SER A 250 -25.68 -2.84 5.50
N ARG A 251 -25.32 -3.84 4.69
CA ARG A 251 -25.54 -5.24 5.02
C ARG A 251 -24.70 -5.70 6.21
N LEU A 252 -23.44 -5.27 6.28
CA LEU A 252 -22.57 -5.59 7.41
C LEU A 252 -23.09 -4.99 8.72
N LYS A 253 -23.60 -3.75 8.68
CA LYS A 253 -24.22 -3.09 9.84
C LYS A 253 -25.47 -3.83 10.31
N GLU A 254 -26.31 -4.32 9.41
CA GLU A 254 -27.47 -5.17 9.77
C GLU A 254 -27.04 -6.47 10.46
N ILE A 255 -26.05 -7.17 9.89
CA ILE A 255 -25.51 -8.41 10.46
C ILE A 255 -24.94 -8.14 11.85
N LYS A 256 -24.16 -7.06 12.02
CA LYS A 256 -23.65 -6.66 13.33
C LYS A 256 -24.77 -6.47 14.35
N LYS A 257 -25.85 -5.76 13.99
CA LYS A 257 -26.99 -5.55 14.91
C LYS A 257 -27.72 -6.85 15.26
N LEU A 258 -27.78 -7.81 14.34
CA LEU A 258 -28.38 -9.12 14.59
C LEU A 258 -27.57 -9.93 15.61
N TRP A 259 -26.25 -9.95 15.46
CA TRP A 259 -25.36 -10.79 16.26
C TRP A 259 -24.79 -10.12 17.52
N ASP A 260 -24.74 -8.79 17.54
CA ASP A 260 -24.29 -7.98 18.67
C ASP A 260 -25.22 -6.77 18.87
N PRO A 261 -26.48 -7.00 19.27
CA PRO A 261 -27.48 -5.93 19.44
C PRO A 261 -27.14 -4.96 20.58
N GLN A 262 -26.31 -5.37 21.54
CA GLN A 262 -25.90 -4.56 22.68
C GLN A 262 -24.61 -3.77 22.41
N GLY A 263 -23.89 -4.06 21.32
CA GLY A 263 -22.65 -3.39 20.96
C GLY A 263 -21.48 -3.76 21.87
N VAL A 264 -21.43 -5.01 22.35
CA VAL A 264 -20.37 -5.52 23.23
C VAL A 264 -19.01 -5.47 22.53
N PHE A 265 -18.95 -5.80 21.23
CA PHE A 265 -17.69 -5.79 20.48
C PHE A 265 -17.52 -4.45 19.77
N PHE A 266 -16.59 -3.63 20.27
CA PHE A 266 -16.24 -2.34 19.70
C PHE A 266 -14.80 -2.34 19.18
N SER A 267 -14.63 -1.78 17.98
CA SER A 267 -13.35 -1.35 17.43
C SER A 267 -13.60 -0.09 16.58
N PRO A 268 -12.71 0.92 16.59
CA PRO A 268 -12.85 2.08 15.72
C PRO A 268 -13.08 1.66 14.26
N SER A 269 -14.01 2.33 13.60
CA SER A 269 -14.28 2.20 12.16
C SER A 269 -14.60 0.79 11.67
N THR A 270 -15.35 0.06 12.49
CA THR A 270 -15.98 -1.21 12.11
C THR A 270 -17.50 -1.04 11.98
N PRO A 271 -18.20 -1.88 11.19
CA PRO A 271 -19.63 -1.68 10.94
C PRO A 271 -20.44 -1.55 12.22
N GLY A 272 -21.21 -0.46 12.37
CA GLY A 272 -22.06 -0.21 13.53
C GLY A 272 -21.40 0.48 14.72
N THR A 273 -20.11 0.82 14.67
CA THR A 273 -19.42 1.50 15.77
C THR A 273 -19.53 3.02 15.74
N GLU A 274 -20.13 3.61 14.70
CA GLU A 274 -20.36 5.05 14.56
C GLU A 274 -21.32 5.62 15.62
N ASP A 275 -22.11 4.75 16.26
CA ASP A 275 -23.04 5.11 17.35
C ASP A 275 -22.29 5.29 18.69
N TRP A 276 -20.98 5.03 18.72
CA TRP A 276 -20.13 5.18 19.89
C TRP A 276 -19.05 6.25 19.65
N HIS A 277 -18.55 6.84 20.72
CA HIS A 277 -17.43 7.77 20.66
C HIS A 277 -16.51 7.58 21.85
N ILE A 278 -15.22 7.76 21.59
CA ILE A 278 -14.16 7.67 22.57
C ILE A 278 -13.98 9.07 23.18
N THR A 279 -14.01 9.17 24.51
CA THR A 279 -13.84 10.44 25.25
C THR A 279 -12.66 10.38 26.21
N ASP A 280 -12.27 11.55 26.71
CA ASP A 280 -11.28 11.72 27.78
C ASP A 280 -9.94 11.04 27.49
N TYR A 281 -9.27 11.47 26.41
CA TYR A 281 -7.96 10.92 26.02
C TYR A 281 -7.97 9.40 25.82
N ALA A 282 -9.07 8.88 25.29
CA ALA A 282 -9.28 7.44 25.08
C ALA A 282 -9.47 6.59 26.33
N HIS A 283 -9.95 7.18 27.43
CA HIS A 283 -10.25 6.45 28.66
C HIS A 283 -11.70 5.98 28.79
N ARG A 284 -12.64 6.55 28.02
CA ARG A 284 -14.06 6.17 28.09
C ARG A 284 -14.65 5.95 26.70
N LEU A 285 -15.54 4.95 26.61
CA LEU A 285 -16.35 4.67 25.43
C LEU A 285 -17.82 4.97 25.77
N CYS A 286 -18.42 5.91 25.06
CA CYS A 286 -19.76 6.39 25.32
C CYS A 286 -20.64 6.20 24.08
N LYS A 287 -21.90 5.77 24.28
CA LYS A 287 -22.89 5.75 23.21
C LYS A 287 -23.35 7.18 22.92
N LYS A 288 -23.49 7.55 21.65
CA LYS A 288 -24.08 8.82 21.23
C LYS A 288 -25.56 8.82 21.59
N LEU A 289 -26.04 9.94 22.12
CA LEU A 289 -27.45 10.19 22.46
C LEU A 289 -28.20 10.73 21.25
#